data_AF-A0A4V6RST1-F1
#
_entry.id   AF-A0A4V6RST1-F1
#
_cell.length_a   1.000
_cell.length_b   1.000
_cell.length_c   1.000
_cell.angle_alpha   90.00
_cell.angle_beta   90.00
_cell.angle_gamma   90.00
#
_symmetry.space_group_name_H-M   'P 1'
#
loop_
_entity.id
_entity.type
_entity.pdbx_description
1 polymer ?
#
loop_
_entity_poly.entity_id
_entity_poly.type
_entity_poly.pdbx_seq_one_letter_code
_entity_poly.pdbx_strand_id
1 'polypeptide(L)' 'MTLNFKSKLQEAQDIIHNAHHHLKQVNSNSIESEACHFAQSELEKAQQIIQQVQQQIHN' A
#
# COMPACT_ATOMS: atom_id res chain seq x y z
N MET A 1 -21.71 -13.98 4.74
CA MET A 1 -21.04 -12.79 4.19
C MET A 1 -19.74 -13.27 3.57
N THR A 2 -19.66 -13.33 2.24
CA THR A 2 -18.42 -13.68 1.54
C THR A 2 -17.46 -12.51 1.73
N LEU A 3 -16.54 -12.63 2.68
CA LEU A 3 -15.50 -11.64 2.96
C LEU A 3 -14.79 -11.32 1.65
N ASN A 4 -14.83 -10.05 1.23
CA ASN A 4 -14.32 -9.62 -0.06
C ASN A 4 -12.78 -9.46 0.01
N PHE A 5 -12.09 -10.53 0.38
CA PHE A 5 -10.63 -10.58 0.53
C PHE A 5 -9.93 -10.12 -0.74
N LYS A 6 -10.47 -10.52 -1.90
CA LYS A 6 -9.98 -10.08 -3.20
C LYS A 6 -9.98 -8.57 -3.32
N SER A 7 -11.07 -7.89 -2.91
CA SER A 7 -11.14 -6.43 -2.95
C SER A 7 -10.16 -5.76 -1.98
N LYS A 8 -9.97 -6.30 -0.76
CA LYS A 8 -9.01 -5.75 0.20
C LYS A 8 -7.56 -5.92 -0.26
N LEU A 9 -7.23 -7.08 -0.83
CA LEU A 9 -5.90 -7.32 -1.40
C LEU A 9 -5.65 -6.46 -2.65
N GLN A 10 -6.68 -6.23 -3.47
CA GLN A 10 -6.63 -5.32 -4.60
C GLN A 10 -6.35 -3.89 -4.12
N GLU A 11 -7.06 -3.42 -3.08
CA GLU A 11 -6.83 -2.10 -2.48
C GLU A 11 -5.39 -1.95 -1.96
N ALA A 12 -4.86 -2.96 -1.27
CA ALA A 12 -3.46 -2.94 -0.83
C ALA A 12 -2.48 -2.89 -2.02
N GLN A 13 -2.75 -3.61 -3.11
CA GLN A 13 -1.94 -3.56 -4.32
C GLN A 13 -1.97 -2.19 -5.00
N ASP A 14 -3.14 -1.55 -5.07
CA ASP A 14 -3.31 -0.22 -5.66
C ASP A 14 -2.53 0.83 -4.86
N ILE A 15 -2.55 0.75 -3.52
CA ILE A 15 -1.77 1.61 -2.62
C ILE A 15 -0.26 1.43 -2.87
N ILE A 16 0.23 0.19 -2.95
CA ILE A 16 1.64 -0.11 -3.25
C ILE A 16 2.06 0.44 -4.62
N HIS A 17 1.22 0.26 -5.64
CA HIS A 17 1.49 0.80 -6.97
C HIS A 17 1.55 2.33 -6.98
N ASN A 18 0.64 2.98 -6.26
CA ASN A 18 0.62 4.43 -6.15
C ASN A 18 1.89 4.96 -5.46
N ALA A 19 2.31 4.33 -4.36
CA ALA A 19 3.54 4.65 -3.65
C ALA A 19 4.79 4.51 -4.56
N HIS A 20 4.91 3.39 -5.28
CA HIS A 20 6.00 3.18 -6.24
C HIS A 20 5.99 4.19 -7.39
N HIS A 21 4.81 4.50 -7.92
CA HIS A 21 4.68 5.47 -9.00
C HIS A 21 5.10 6.87 -8.53
N HIS A 22 4.68 7.27 -7.33
CA HIS A 22 5.05 8.54 -6.71
C HIS A 22 6.56 8.64 -6.47
N LEU A 23 7.19 7.59 -5.93
CA LEU A 23 8.66 7.52 -5.78
C LEU A 23 9.38 7.63 -7.13
N LYS A 24 8.90 6.93 -8.16
CA LYS A 24 9.49 6.97 -9.50
C LYS A 24 9.41 8.35 -10.13
N GLN A 25 8.31 9.08 -9.91
CA GLN A 25 8.16 10.45 -10.40
C GLN A 25 9.10 11.41 -9.66
N VAL A 26 9.22 11.26 -8.34
CA VAL A 26 10.01 12.19 -7.52
C VAL A 26 11.51 11.99 -7.66
N ASN A 27 11.95 10.79 -8.03
CA ASN A 27 13.34 10.55 -8.45
C ASN A 27 13.78 11.40 -9.66
N SER A 28 12.82 12.02 -10.39
CA SER A 28 13.12 13.00 -11.45
C SER A 28 13.10 14.47 -10.98
N ASN A 29 12.60 14.78 -9.77
CA ASN A 29 12.30 16.15 -9.30
C ASN A 29 12.92 16.54 -7.93
N SER A 30 13.88 15.78 -7.40
CA SER A 30 14.73 16.15 -6.25
C SER A 30 14.08 16.31 -4.85
N ILE A 31 12.80 15.97 -4.66
CA ILE A 31 12.15 15.98 -3.32
C ILE A 31 12.07 14.55 -2.73
N GLU A 32 13.19 13.84 -2.70
CA GLU A 32 13.23 12.42 -2.31
C GLU A 32 12.71 12.15 -0.89
N SER A 33 12.91 13.09 0.05
CA SER A 33 12.51 12.92 1.45
C SER A 33 10.99 12.88 1.63
N GLU A 34 10.24 13.77 0.96
CA GLU A 34 8.77 13.81 1.05
C GLU A 34 8.14 12.60 0.36
N ALA A 35 8.66 12.20 -0.79
CA ALA A 35 8.18 11.03 -1.50
C ALA A 35 8.50 9.73 -0.77
N CYS A 36 9.65 9.66 -0.09
CA CYS A 36 9.99 8.54 0.77
C CYS A 36 9.03 8.45 1.96
N HIS A 37 8.74 9.55 2.64
CA HIS A 37 7.75 9.57 3.73
C HIS A 37 6.33 9.20 3.25
N PHE A 38 5.92 9.71 2.08
CA PHE A 38 4.63 9.35 1.48
C PHE A 38 4.57 7.85 1.19
N ALA A 39 5.58 7.31 0.52
CA ALA A 39 5.62 5.90 0.18
C ALA A 39 5.68 5.01 1.42
N GLN A 40 6.42 5.42 2.45
CA GLN A 40 6.45 4.70 3.72
C GLN A 40 5.07 4.63 4.36
N SER A 41 4.35 5.75 4.43
CA SER A 41 2.99 5.77 5.00
C SER A 41 1.99 4.93 4.19
N GLU A 42 2.07 4.96 2.87
CA GLU A 42 1.22 4.14 2.00
C GLU A 42 1.54 2.65 2.14
N LEU A 43 2.82 2.27 2.23
CA LEU A 43 3.22 0.88 2.46
C LEU A 43 2.74 0.36 3.83
N GLU A 44 2.79 1.19 4.88
CA GLU A 44 2.25 0.83 6.19
C GLU A 44 0.74 0.55 6.13
N LYS A 45 -0.04 1.38 5.41
CA LYS A 45 -1.48 1.13 5.20
C LYS A 45 -1.74 -0.17 4.46
N ALA A 46 -1.01 -0.42 3.37
CA ALA A 46 -1.13 -1.66 2.61
C ALA A 46 -0.81 -2.88 3.48
N GLN A 47 0.22 -2.78 4.33
CA GLN A 47 0.61 -3.84 5.26
C GLN A 47 -0.47 -4.11 6.31
N GLN A 48 -1.11 -3.08 6.86
CA GLN A 48 -2.24 -3.25 7.79
C GLN A 48 -3.42 -3.98 7.14
N ILE A 49 -3.75 -3.64 5.89
CA ILE A 49 -4.83 -4.31 5.14
C ILE A 49 -4.49 -5.79 4.93
N ILE A 50 -3.26 -6.11 4.52
CA ILE A 50 -2.80 -7.48 4.35
C ILE A 50 -2.86 -8.25 5.67
N GLN A 51 -2.42 -7.66 6.79
CA GLN A 51 -2.50 -8.29 8.10
C GLN A 51 -3.94 -8.56 8.53
N GLN A 52 -4.87 -7.63 8.31
CA GLN A 52 -6.28 -7.85 8.60
C GLN A 52 -6.85 -9.00 7.77
N VAL A 53 -6.50 -9.07 6.48
CA VAL A 53 -6.91 -10.18 5.61
C VAL A 53 -6.34 -11.50 6.12
N GLN A 54 -5.06 -11.53 6.48
CA GLN A 54 -4.41 -12.73 7.03
C GLN A 54 -5.06 -13.20 8.35
N GLN A 55 -5.37 -12.28 9.27
CA GLN A 55 -6.08 -12.60 10.51
C GLN A 55 -7.48 -13.16 10.23
N GLN A 56 -8.18 -12.66 9.22
CA GLN A 56 -9.48 -13.18 8.82
C GLN A 56 -9.42 -14.52 8.09
N ILE A 57 -8.26 -14.91 7.54
CA ILE A 57 -8.03 -16.23 6.94
C ILE A 57 -7.70 -17.27 8.02
N HIS A 58 -6.98 -16.86 9.08
CA HIS A 58 -6.56 -17.75 10.16
C HIS A 58 -7.58 -17.89 11.30
N ASN A 59 -8.61 -17.03 11.37
CA ASN A 59 -9.78 -17.16 12.25
C ASN A 59 -10.94 -17.88 11.57
#